data_AF-A0A920RHE4-F1
#
_entry.id   AF-A0A920RHE4-F1
#
_cell.length_a   1.000
_cell.length_b   1.000
_cell.length_c   1.000
_cell.angle_alpha   90.00
_cell.angle_beta   90.00
_cell.angle_gamma   90.00
#
_symmetry.space_group_name_H-M   'P 1'
#
loop_
_entity.id
_entity.type
_entity.pdbx_description
1 polymer ?
#
loop_
_entity_poly.entity_id
_entity_poly.type
_entity_poly.pdbx_seq_one_letter_code
_entity_poly.pdbx_strand_id
1 'polypeptide(L)'
;MSSQELDPITLQVISGALDTIAEEMGHILYRMSFSSIIRESQDLGAGLFDTDFNTLCESESTPLHIGSLPGYLRGIEESLQGGEWNEGDVVIHNHPYLGASHSPDIGIVIPCFYGGELVGFGANTAHHLDIGAATPG
;
A
#
# COMPACT_ATOMS: atom_id res chain seq x y z
N MET A 1 16.88 4.15 27.99
CA MET A 1 17.58 4.38 26.72
C MET A 1 17.59 5.88 26.50
N SER A 2 18.77 6.50 26.34
CA SER A 2 18.84 7.93 26.01
C SER A 2 18.16 8.11 24.67
N SER A 3 17.09 8.91 24.61
CA SER A 3 16.55 9.39 23.33
C SER A 3 17.70 10.10 22.63
N GLN A 4 18.22 9.51 21.55
CA GLN A 4 18.99 10.32 20.61
C GLN A 4 18.02 11.39 20.10
N GLU A 5 18.34 12.66 20.33
CA GLU A 5 17.55 13.74 19.74
C GLU A 5 17.59 13.54 18.22
N LEU A 6 16.44 13.25 17.64
CA LEU A 6 16.26 13.19 16.19
C LEU A 6 16.60 14.56 15.63
N ASP A 7 17.64 14.63 14.80
CA ASP A 7 18.02 15.85 14.11
C ASP A 7 16.83 16.28 13.20
N PRO A 8 16.22 17.45 13.45
CA PRO A 8 15.02 17.87 12.72
C PRO A 8 15.29 18.05 11.22
N ILE A 9 16.53 18.35 10.83
CA ILE A 9 16.91 18.45 9.41
C ILE A 9 16.88 17.06 8.77
N THR A 10 17.53 16.07 9.38
CA THR A 10 17.51 14.68 8.93
C THR A 10 16.08 14.14 8.86
N LEU A 11 15.26 14.40 9.87
CA LEU A 11 13.85 13.99 9.88
C LEU A 11 13.09 14.56 8.68
N GLN A 12 13.25 15.85 8.40
CA GLN A 12 12.56 16.49 7.28
C GLN A 12 13.01 15.94 5.92
N VAL A 13 14.32 15.66 5.76
CA VAL A 13 14.85 15.06 4.53
C VAL A 13 14.30 13.66 4.30
N ILE A 14 14.24 12.84 5.35
CA ILE A 14 13.69 11.48 5.28
C ILE A 14 12.18 11.53 4.98
N SER A 15 11.43 12.39 5.67
CA SER A 15 9.99 12.56 5.42
C SER A 15 9.71 12.92 3.97
N GLY A 16 10.39 13.94 3.44
CA GLY A 16 10.19 14.35 2.04
C GLY A 16 10.59 13.26 1.03
N ALA A 17 11.61 12.46 1.34
CA ALA A 17 11.98 11.32 0.50
C ALA A 17 10.91 10.23 0.49
N LEU A 18 10.33 9.90 1.65
CA LEU A 18 9.23 8.92 1.76
C LEU A 18 7.99 9.41 1.02
N ASP A 19 7.62 10.68 1.17
CA ASP A 19 6.49 11.29 0.46
C ASP A 19 6.69 11.20 -1.07
N THR A 20 7.89 11.55 -1.55
CA THR A 20 8.24 11.46 -2.97
C THR A 20 8.13 10.02 -3.49
N ILE A 21 8.56 9.03 -2.71
CA ILE A 21 8.45 7.61 -3.10
C ILE A 21 6.97 7.23 -3.27
N ALA A 22 6.11 7.58 -2.32
CA ALA A 22 4.69 7.26 -2.40
C ALA A 22 4.03 7.95 -3.60
N GLU A 23 4.30 9.23 -3.84
CA GLU A 23 3.83 9.96 -5.02
C GLU A 23 4.28 9.28 -6.33
N GLU A 24 5.55 8.91 -6.44
CA GLU A 24 6.08 8.22 -7.62
C GLU A 24 5.42 6.85 -7.85
N MET A 25 5.14 6.09 -6.78
CA MET A 25 4.39 4.82 -6.87
C MET A 25 2.99 5.02 -7.43
N GLY A 26 2.27 6.05 -6.97
CA GLY A 26 0.93 6.39 -7.47
C GLY A 26 0.97 6.87 -8.93
N HIS A 27 1.89 7.77 -9.27
CA HIS A 27 2.05 8.29 -10.63
C HIS A 27 2.46 7.21 -11.64
N ILE A 28 3.46 6.40 -11.24
CA ILE A 28 3.59 4.97 -11.52
C ILE A 28 2.40 4.29 -12.20
N LEU A 29 1.55 3.81 -11.29
CA LEU A 29 0.32 3.08 -11.51
C LEU A 29 -0.65 3.84 -12.43
N TYR A 30 -0.86 5.12 -12.17
CA TYR A 30 -1.73 5.98 -12.98
C TYR A 30 -1.31 5.99 -14.46
N ARG A 31 -0.01 6.21 -14.73
CA ARG A 31 0.48 6.33 -16.12
C ARG A 31 0.43 5.02 -16.89
N MET A 32 0.62 3.89 -16.20
CA MET A 32 0.57 2.57 -16.81
C MET A 32 -0.85 2.05 -17.03
N SER A 33 -1.85 2.65 -16.38
CA SER A 33 -3.23 2.18 -16.46
C SER A 33 -3.90 2.57 -17.78
N PHE A 34 -4.67 1.60 -18.31
CA PHE A 34 -5.61 1.78 -19.41
C PHE A 34 -7.06 1.97 -18.94
N SER A 35 -7.33 1.85 -17.63
CA SER A 35 -8.68 1.98 -17.07
C SER A 35 -9.13 3.44 -17.05
N SER A 36 -10.34 3.72 -17.54
CA SER A 36 -10.93 5.06 -17.47
C SER A 36 -11.16 5.50 -16.03
N ILE A 37 -11.53 4.59 -15.11
CA ILE A 37 -11.69 4.91 -13.69
C ILE A 37 -10.38 5.44 -13.11
N ILE A 38 -9.27 4.76 -13.39
CA ILE A 38 -7.95 5.22 -12.92
C ILE A 38 -7.53 6.51 -13.63
N ARG A 39 -7.72 6.63 -14.94
CA ARG A 39 -7.24 7.78 -15.72
C ARG A 39 -8.06 9.06 -15.54
N GLU A 40 -9.35 8.94 -15.22
CA GLU A 40 -10.27 10.07 -15.14
C GLU A 40 -10.67 10.38 -13.70
N SER A 41 -10.90 9.35 -12.88
CA SER A 41 -11.33 9.48 -11.48
C SER A 41 -10.19 9.33 -10.47
N GLN A 42 -9.03 8.80 -10.90
CA GLN A 42 -7.87 8.55 -10.05
C GLN A 42 -8.20 7.74 -8.80
N ASP A 43 -9.10 6.76 -8.91
CA ASP A 43 -9.24 5.79 -7.82
C ASP A 43 -8.21 4.66 -7.85
N LEU A 44 -7.11 5.04 -7.24
CA LEU A 44 -5.92 4.26 -6.93
C LEU A 44 -5.31 4.89 -5.68
N GLY A 45 -4.41 4.17 -5.04
CA GLY A 45 -3.61 4.70 -3.95
C GLY A 45 -2.33 3.91 -3.77
N ALA A 46 -1.29 4.56 -3.28
CA ALA A 46 -0.02 3.92 -2.97
C ALA A 46 0.56 4.50 -1.67
N GLY A 47 1.31 3.71 -0.92
CA GLY A 47 1.91 4.17 0.32
C GLY A 47 2.96 3.23 0.89
N LEU A 48 3.64 3.73 1.91
CA LEU A 48 4.61 2.98 2.71
C LEU A 48 4.09 2.83 4.14
N PHE A 49 4.38 1.67 4.73
CA PHE A 49 3.87 1.28 6.04
C PHE A 49 4.99 0.73 6.90
N ASP A 50 4.93 0.95 8.22
CA ASP A 50 5.85 0.31 9.16
C ASP A 50 5.49 -1.16 9.42
N THR A 51 6.27 -1.83 10.27
CA THR A 51 6.06 -3.24 10.64
C THR A 51 4.79 -3.49 11.44
N ASP A 52 4.20 -2.45 12.03
CA ASP A 52 2.92 -2.51 12.76
C ASP A 52 1.73 -2.10 11.86
N PHE A 53 2.00 -1.93 10.56
CA PHE A 53 1.08 -1.50 9.52
C PHE A 53 0.54 -0.07 9.70
N ASN A 54 1.24 0.80 10.42
CA ASN A 54 0.92 2.22 10.44
C ASN A 54 1.39 2.87 9.13
N THR A 55 0.58 3.78 8.60
CA THR A 55 0.93 4.55 7.41
C THR A 55 2.07 5.51 7.72
N LEU A 56 3.16 5.42 6.95
CA LEU A 56 4.29 6.35 7.00
C LEU A 56 4.09 7.52 6.04
N CYS A 57 3.68 7.23 4.82
CA CYS A 57 3.38 8.21 3.77
C CYS A 57 2.44 7.62 2.73
N GLU A 58 1.85 8.49 1.92
CA GLU A 58 0.83 8.13 0.94
C GLU A 58 0.89 9.02 -0.31
N SER A 59 0.53 8.46 -1.46
CA SER A 59 0.38 9.20 -2.70
C SER A 59 -0.86 10.10 -2.64
N GLU A 60 -0.83 11.25 -3.32
CA GLU A 60 -2.05 12.02 -3.56
C GLU A 60 -3.10 11.15 -4.25
N SER A 61 -4.20 10.89 -3.54
CA SER A 61 -5.29 10.05 -3.99
C SER A 61 -6.56 10.37 -3.20
N THR A 62 -7.68 9.78 -3.61
CA THR A 62 -8.91 9.91 -2.83
C THR A 62 -8.78 9.13 -1.51
N PRO A 63 -9.12 9.74 -0.34
CA PRO A 63 -8.89 9.13 0.98
C PRO A 63 -9.49 7.74 1.19
N LEU A 64 -10.51 7.39 0.40
CA LEU A 64 -11.21 6.10 0.48
C LEU A 64 -10.28 4.91 0.15
N HIS A 65 -9.31 5.08 -0.75
CA HIS A 65 -8.51 3.95 -1.27
C HIS A 65 -7.33 3.64 -0.37
N ILE A 66 -6.56 4.65 0.04
CA ILE A 66 -5.38 4.45 0.88
C ILE A 66 -5.74 4.07 2.31
N GLY A 67 -6.85 4.60 2.84
CA GLY A 67 -7.30 4.28 4.20
C GLY A 67 -7.57 2.79 4.44
N SER A 68 -7.73 2.00 3.37
CA SER A 68 -7.97 0.56 3.45
C SER A 68 -6.69 -0.28 3.51
N LEU A 69 -5.54 0.22 3.04
CA LEU A 69 -4.28 -0.53 2.93
C LEU A 69 -3.73 -1.09 4.27
N PRO A 70 -3.80 -0.37 5.41
CA PRO A 70 -3.49 -0.96 6.72
C PRO A 70 -4.36 -2.17 7.06
N GLY A 71 -5.62 -2.15 6.62
CA GLY A 71 -6.53 -3.29 6.74
C GLY A 71 -6.11 -4.47 5.87
N TYR A 72 -5.60 -4.20 4.66
CA TYR A 72 -5.12 -5.24 3.74
C TYR A 72 -3.93 -5.97 4.38
N LEU A 73 -2.96 -5.21 4.89
CA LEU A 73 -1.77 -5.76 5.54
C LEU A 73 -2.12 -6.70 6.71
N ARG A 74 -3.04 -6.27 7.59
CA ARG A 74 -3.55 -7.11 8.70
C ARG A 74 -4.26 -8.36 8.19
N GLY A 75 -5.15 -8.21 7.22
CA GLY A 75 -5.91 -9.32 6.65
C GLY A 75 -5.04 -10.34 5.91
N ILE A 76 -3.99 -9.88 5.24
CA ILE A 76 -2.98 -10.73 4.61
C ILE A 76 -2.21 -11.49 5.70
N GLU A 77 -1.70 -10.80 6.72
CA GLU A 77 -0.96 -11.42 7.82
C GLU A 77 -1.79 -12.53 8.50
N GLU A 78 -3.08 -12.29 8.77
CA GLU A 78 -4.01 -13.30 9.30
C GLU A 78 -4.18 -14.52 8.37
N SER A 79 -3.95 -14.34 7.06
CA SER A 79 -4.14 -15.38 6.03
C SER A 79 -2.86 -16.16 5.71
N LEU A 80 -1.67 -15.67 6.09
CA LEU A 80 -0.40 -16.34 5.84
C LEU A 80 -0.30 -17.61 6.71
N GLN A 81 -0.34 -18.78 6.08
CA GLN A 81 -0.19 -20.08 6.74
C GLN A 81 1.26 -20.29 7.22
N GLY A 82 1.59 -19.66 8.35
CA GLY A 82 2.95 -19.62 8.90
C GLY A 82 3.30 -18.26 9.52
N GLY A 83 2.53 -17.21 9.21
CA GLY A 83 2.65 -15.88 9.82
C GLY A 83 3.91 -15.09 9.45
N GLU A 84 4.70 -15.55 8.48
CA GLU A 84 5.98 -14.91 8.13
C GLU A 84 5.95 -14.33 6.72
N TRP A 85 6.32 -13.05 6.63
CA TRP A 85 6.67 -12.38 5.39
C TRP A 85 8.08 -12.77 4.98
N ASN A 86 8.30 -13.06 3.70
CA ASN A 86 9.63 -13.38 3.17
C ASN A 86 10.12 -12.28 2.22
N GLU A 87 11.44 -12.08 2.21
CA GLU A 87 12.05 -11.16 1.26
C GLU A 87 11.79 -11.60 -0.18
N GLY A 88 11.25 -10.69 -0.99
CA GLY A 88 10.87 -10.95 -2.37
C GLY A 88 9.43 -11.41 -2.58
N ASP A 89 8.63 -11.55 -1.52
CA ASP A 89 7.20 -11.83 -1.66
C ASP A 89 6.47 -10.68 -2.39
N VAL A 90 5.46 -11.05 -3.18
CA VAL A 90 4.51 -10.12 -3.79
C VAL A 90 3.11 -10.69 -3.58
N VAL A 91 2.30 -9.99 -2.78
CA VAL A 91 0.97 -10.45 -2.41
C VAL A 91 -0.09 -9.63 -3.13
N ILE A 92 -1.10 -10.30 -3.66
CA ILE A 92 -2.31 -9.68 -4.22
C ILE A 92 -3.45 -9.96 -3.26
N HIS A 93 -4.21 -8.93 -2.89
CA HIS A 93 -5.32 -9.02 -1.94
C HIS A 93 -6.51 -8.15 -2.35
N ASN A 94 -7.72 -8.66 -2.17
CA ASN A 94 -8.96 -7.92 -2.38
C ASN A 94 -10.13 -8.41 -1.51
N HIS A 95 -9.83 -9.13 -0.41
CA HIS A 95 -10.87 -9.81 0.36
C HIS A 95 -11.63 -8.83 1.29
N PRO A 96 -12.94 -8.58 1.09
CA PRO A 96 -13.65 -7.50 1.79
C PRO A 96 -13.74 -7.67 3.31
N TYR A 97 -13.84 -8.92 3.77
CA TYR A 97 -13.87 -9.20 5.22
C TYR A 97 -12.49 -9.21 5.88
N LEU A 98 -11.43 -8.98 5.11
CA LEU A 98 -10.04 -8.95 5.57
C LEU A 98 -9.39 -7.62 5.15
N GLY A 99 -10.14 -6.53 5.28
CA GLY A 99 -9.63 -5.17 5.12
C GLY A 99 -9.93 -4.48 3.78
N ALA A 100 -10.30 -5.21 2.73
CA ALA A 100 -10.72 -4.57 1.48
C ALA A 100 -12.06 -3.85 1.65
N SER A 101 -12.16 -2.64 1.11
CA SER A 101 -13.38 -1.83 0.99
C SER A 101 -14.48 -2.61 0.25
N HIS A 102 -14.11 -3.21 -0.87
CA HIS A 102 -14.91 -4.13 -1.67
C HIS A 102 -14.00 -4.90 -2.63
N SER A 103 -14.52 -5.97 -3.24
CA SER A 103 -13.70 -6.88 -4.05
C SER A 103 -13.10 -6.29 -5.35
N PRO A 104 -13.69 -5.26 -5.98
CA PRO A 104 -13.07 -4.54 -7.09
C PRO A 104 -11.76 -3.81 -6.74
N ASP A 105 -11.54 -3.47 -5.48
CA ASP A 105 -10.30 -2.80 -5.06
C ASP A 105 -9.23 -3.87 -4.85
N ILE A 106 -8.27 -3.92 -5.77
CA ILE A 106 -7.21 -4.92 -5.76
C ILE A 106 -5.93 -4.26 -5.30
N GLY A 107 -5.38 -4.78 -4.21
CA GLY A 107 -4.12 -4.33 -3.64
C GLY A 107 -2.96 -5.25 -3.99
N ILE A 108 -1.80 -4.63 -4.23
CA ILE A 108 -0.51 -5.31 -4.32
C ILE A 108 0.36 -4.84 -3.14
N VAL A 109 0.88 -5.79 -2.39
CA VAL A 109 1.71 -5.56 -1.20
C VAL A 109 3.05 -6.27 -1.35
N ILE A 110 4.13 -5.58 -0.99
CA ILE A 110 5.47 -6.14 -0.90
C ILE A 110 6.07 -5.85 0.49
N PRO A 111 6.74 -6.82 1.13
CA PRO A 111 7.54 -6.55 2.32
C PRO A 111 8.91 -5.99 1.92
N CYS A 112 9.37 -4.99 2.68
CA CYS A 112 10.66 -4.36 2.52
C CYS A 112 11.63 -4.90 3.57
N PHE A 113 12.80 -5.39 3.13
CA PHE A 113 13.84 -5.92 4.01
C PHE A 113 15.11 -5.07 3.94
N TYR A 114 15.81 -4.95 5.07
CA TYR A 114 17.15 -4.36 5.15
C TYR A 114 18.01 -5.17 6.12
N GLY A 115 19.18 -5.64 5.67
CA GLY A 115 20.06 -6.46 6.50
C GLY A 115 19.46 -7.82 6.92
N GLY A 116 18.47 -8.34 6.19
CA GLY A 116 17.76 -9.57 6.52
C GLY A 116 16.61 -9.39 7.52
N GLU A 117 16.30 -8.15 7.92
CA GLU A 117 15.18 -7.83 8.81
C GLU A 117 14.07 -7.12 8.05
N LEU A 118 12.82 -7.46 8.37
CA LEU A 118 11.64 -6.77 7.84
C LEU A 118 11.60 -5.35 8.43
N VAL A 119 11.56 -4.34 7.57
CA VAL A 119 11.56 -2.92 7.98
C VAL A 119 10.28 -2.16 7.64
N GLY A 120 9.35 -2.79 6.92
CA GLY A 120 8.07 -2.20 6.56
C GLY A 120 7.53 -2.78 5.27
N PHE A 121 6.60 -2.06 4.65
CA PHE A 121 5.88 -2.52 3.47
C PHE A 121 5.70 -1.40 2.45
N GLY A 122 5.73 -1.77 1.18
CA GLY A 122 5.18 -0.95 0.10
C GLY A 122 3.85 -1.55 -0.34
N ALA A 123 2.81 -0.74 -0.48
CA ALA A 123 1.54 -1.21 -0.99
C ALA A 123 0.91 -0.22 -1.97
N ASN A 124 0.15 -0.75 -2.90
CA ASN A 124 -0.78 0.02 -3.71
C ASN A 124 -2.14 -0.69 -3.79
N THR A 125 -3.16 0.06 -4.19
CA THR A 125 -4.47 -0.45 -4.56
C THR A 125 -5.00 0.31 -5.76
N ALA A 126 -5.79 -0.36 -6.58
CA ALA A 126 -6.48 0.25 -7.72
C ALA A 126 -7.84 -0.40 -7.92
N HIS A 127 -8.83 0.40 -8.31
CA HIS A 127 -10.15 -0.13 -8.60
C HIS A 127 -10.20 -0.78 -9.98
N HIS A 128 -10.70 -2.00 -10.02
CA HIS A 128 -10.95 -2.74 -11.23
C HIS A 128 -12.44 -2.65 -11.60
N LEU A 129 -12.70 -2.19 -12.83
CA LEU A 129 -14.05 -2.04 -13.37
C LEU A 129 -14.90 -3.31 -13.34
N ASP A 130 -14.28 -4.48 -13.43
CA ASP A 130 -14.96 -5.76 -13.45
C ASP A 130 -13.97 -6.83 -12.96
N ILE A 131 -14.45 -7.72 -12.10
CA ILE A 131 -13.66 -8.83 -11.53
C ILE A 131 -14.32 -10.20 -11.79
N GLY A 132 -15.31 -10.28 -12.69
CA GLY A 132 -16.04 -11.49 -13.04
C GLY A 132 -17.21 -11.81 -12.11
N ALA A 133 -17.89 -10.79 -11.58
CA ALA A 133 -19.09 -10.98 -10.74
C ALA A 133 -20.29 -11.50 -11.56
N ALA A 134 -21.40 -11.80 -10.88
CA ALA A 134 -22.62 -12.33 -11.52
C ALA A 134 -23.26 -11.36 -12.54
N THR A 135 -22.97 -10.07 -12.42
CA THR A 135 -23.36 -9.02 -13.35
C THR A 135 -22.13 -8.25 -13.79
N PRO A 136 -22.07 -7.76 -15.05
CA PRO A 136 -20.95 -6.95 -15.52
C PRO A 136 -20.79 -5.66 -14.71
N GLY A 137 -19.54 -5.29 -14.44
CA GLY A 137 -19.14 -4.10 -13.69
C GLY A 137 -18.65 -4.37 -12.28
#